data_AF-N8P120-F1
#
_entry.id   AF-N8P120-F1
#
_cell.length_a   1.000
_cell.length_b   1.000
_cell.length_c   1.000
_cell.angle_alpha   90.00
_cell.angle_beta   90.00
_cell.angle_gamma   90.00
#
_symmetry.space_group_name_H-M   'P 1'
#
loop_
_entity.id
_entity.type
_entity.pdbx_description
1 polymer ?
#
loop_
_entity_poly.entity_id
_entity_poly.type
_entity_poly.pdbx_seq_one_letter_code
_entity_poly.pdbx_strand_id
1 'polypeptide(L)'
;MGNSCLKVEKLDTGVLNVYMSGKNGCTGEASTLWVHDAIGKIHSQQYPNLCLTNARTLSVCSNDVQSQVWEAAVNGDTQQLRQGKSCLDLSGGGTPSADGRGEIIMYGCGGGNNQKWSLMPQSHSLILAMSNSKNLPLVSKILAK
;
A
#
# COMPACT_ATOMS: atom_id res chain seq x y z
N MET A 1 6.28 9.60 9.40
CA MET A 1 4.96 9.90 10.02
C MET A 1 4.84 9.02 11.27
N GLY A 2 4.06 9.42 12.28
CA GLY A 2 3.87 8.58 13.48
C GLY A 2 3.35 7.18 13.12
N ASN A 3 3.29 6.26 14.09
CA ASN A 3 2.88 4.85 13.97
C ASN A 3 1.46 4.58 13.38
N SER A 4 0.91 5.47 12.55
CA SER A 4 -0.28 5.27 11.74
C SER A 4 0.07 4.53 10.44
N CYS A 5 -0.80 3.62 10.03
CA CYS A 5 -0.63 2.86 8.80
C CYS A 5 -1.89 2.89 7.94
N LEU A 6 -1.68 2.76 6.64
CA LEU A 6 -2.75 2.52 5.68
C LEU A 6 -3.39 1.17 6.03
N LYS A 7 -4.72 1.13 6.11
CA LYS A 7 -5.50 -0.06 6.50
C LYS A 7 -6.62 -0.32 5.54
N VAL A 8 -6.95 -1.59 5.37
CA VAL A 8 -8.19 -2.03 4.74
C VAL A 8 -9.16 -2.54 5.79
N GLU A 9 -10.45 -2.27 5.59
CA GLU A 9 -11.54 -2.89 6.32
C GLU A 9 -12.67 -3.27 5.36
N LYS A 10 -13.54 -4.16 5.81
CA LYS A 10 -14.81 -4.43 5.13
C LYS A 10 -15.92 -3.65 5.83
N LEU A 11 -16.58 -2.77 5.10
CA LEU A 11 -17.76 -2.04 5.59
C LEU A 11 -18.98 -2.98 5.61
N ASP A 12 -20.04 -2.58 6.33
CA ASP A 12 -21.31 -3.31 6.38
C ASP A 12 -21.95 -3.48 4.99
N THR A 13 -21.67 -2.56 4.07
CA THR A 13 -22.08 -2.63 2.66
C THR A 13 -21.33 -3.69 1.85
N GLY A 14 -20.32 -4.33 2.45
CA GLY A 14 -19.43 -5.29 1.80
C GLY A 14 -18.25 -4.66 1.04
N VAL A 15 -18.22 -3.33 0.90
CA VAL A 15 -17.12 -2.61 0.25
C VAL A 15 -15.86 -2.71 1.10
N LEU A 16 -14.73 -3.02 0.45
CA LEU A 16 -13.42 -3.00 1.10
C LEU A 16 -12.83 -1.60 1.00
N ASN A 17 -12.92 -0.84 2.08
CA ASN A 17 -12.50 0.54 2.16
C ASN A 17 -11.06 0.66 2.69
N VAL A 18 -10.32 1.63 2.15
CA VAL A 18 -8.97 1.96 2.61
C VAL A 18 -8.98 3.27 3.41
N TYR A 19 -8.30 3.26 4.56
CA TYR A 19 -8.25 4.40 5.48
C TYR A 19 -6.89 4.47 6.18
N MET A 20 -6.62 5.57 6.89
CA MET A 20 -5.44 5.69 7.74
C MET A 20 -5.80 5.41 9.19
N SER A 21 -5.04 4.54 9.84
CA SER A 21 -5.22 4.27 11.27
C SER A 21 -4.74 5.43 12.16
N GLY A 22 -5.17 5.42 13.41
CA GLY A 22 -4.51 6.13 14.49
C GLY A 22 -3.11 5.58 14.77
N LYS A 23 -2.34 6.29 15.61
CA LYS A 23 -0.95 5.95 15.95
C LYS A 23 -0.80 4.58 16.64
N ASN A 24 -1.83 4.09 17.31
CA ASN A 24 -1.83 2.77 17.95
C ASN A 24 -2.31 1.67 16.98
N GLY A 25 -2.80 2.05 15.80
CA GLY A 25 -3.48 1.16 14.87
C GLY A 25 -2.56 0.46 13.88
N CYS A 26 -1.26 0.73 13.86
CA CYS A 26 -0.30 -0.03 13.08
C CYS A 26 0.34 -1.12 13.92
N THR A 27 -0.28 -2.31 13.92
CA THR A 27 0.15 -3.44 14.78
C THR A 27 0.85 -4.55 14.00
N GLY A 28 1.00 -4.42 12.68
CA GLY A 28 1.63 -5.43 11.81
C GLY A 28 0.70 -6.57 11.42
N GLU A 29 -0.60 -6.40 11.61
CA GLU A 29 -1.63 -7.31 11.12
C GLU A 29 -1.77 -7.26 9.60
N ALA A 30 -2.34 -8.31 8.98
CA ALA A 30 -2.44 -8.40 7.53
C ALA A 30 -3.19 -7.23 6.85
N SER A 31 -4.04 -6.49 7.57
CA SER A 31 -4.76 -5.33 7.06
C SER A 31 -3.90 -4.07 6.93
N THR A 32 -2.78 -3.99 7.65
CA THR A 32 -1.82 -2.87 7.60
C THR A 32 -0.64 -3.12 6.66
N LEU A 33 -0.52 -4.34 6.14
CA LEU A 33 0.60 -4.75 5.30
C LEU A 33 0.21 -4.74 3.83
N TRP A 34 1.05 -4.10 3.02
CA TRP A 34 0.79 -3.81 1.62
C TRP A 34 1.97 -4.22 0.74
N VAL A 35 1.65 -4.72 -0.45
CA VAL A 35 2.63 -5.09 -1.48
C VAL A 35 2.35 -4.27 -2.72
N HIS A 36 3.35 -3.53 -3.18
CA HIS A 36 3.35 -2.94 -4.52
C HIS A 36 4.10 -3.88 -5.45
N ASP A 37 3.41 -4.46 -6.43
CA ASP A 37 4.00 -5.43 -7.35
C ASP A 37 4.69 -4.78 -8.56
N ALA A 38 5.39 -5.61 -9.33
CA ALA A 38 6.19 -5.16 -10.47
C ALA A 38 5.38 -4.59 -11.64
N ILE A 39 4.06 -4.78 -11.68
CA ILE A 39 3.17 -4.24 -12.73
C ILE A 39 2.36 -3.03 -12.23
N GLY A 40 2.74 -2.47 -11.09
CA GLY A 40 2.14 -1.24 -10.56
C GLY A 40 0.87 -1.46 -9.74
N LYS A 41 0.54 -2.69 -9.34
CA LYS A 41 -0.66 -2.95 -8.53
C LYS A 41 -0.31 -2.98 -7.05
N ILE A 42 -1.20 -2.45 -6.23
CA ILE A 42 -1.04 -2.45 -4.77
C ILE A 42 -2.06 -3.40 -4.16
N HIS A 43 -1.58 -4.36 -3.37
CA HIS A 43 -2.35 -5.41 -2.73
C HIS A 43 -2.24 -5.30 -1.22
N SER A 44 -3.34 -5.59 -0.51
CA SER A 44 -3.26 -5.83 0.93
C SER A 44 -2.89 -7.29 1.18
N GLN A 45 -2.09 -7.56 2.21
CA GLN A 45 -1.82 -8.93 2.64
C GLN A 45 -3.10 -9.66 3.08
N GLN A 46 -4.09 -8.95 3.61
CA GLN A 46 -5.38 -9.54 3.99
C GLN A 46 -6.22 -9.96 2.76
N TYR A 47 -6.08 -9.27 1.64
CA TYR A 47 -6.83 -9.51 0.40
C TYR A 47 -5.89 -9.51 -0.82
N PRO A 48 -5.00 -10.51 -0.96
CA PRO A 48 -3.90 -10.49 -1.92
C PRO A 48 -4.33 -10.67 -3.38
N ASN A 49 -5.59 -11.03 -3.63
CA ASN A 49 -6.18 -11.14 -4.97
C ASN A 49 -6.92 -9.86 -5.41
N LEU A 50 -6.95 -8.83 -4.56
CA LEU A 50 -7.64 -7.57 -4.81
C LEU A 50 -6.65 -6.41 -4.84
N CYS A 51 -6.90 -5.48 -5.75
CA CYS A 51 -6.04 -4.35 -6.05
C CYS A 51 -6.67 -3.04 -5.56
N LEU A 52 -5.83 -2.17 -4.98
CA LEU A 52 -6.20 -0.80 -4.61
C LEU A 52 -6.56 0.00 -5.86
N THR A 53 -7.71 0.68 -5.80
CA THR A 53 -8.20 1.59 -6.82
C THR A 53 -8.08 3.05 -6.38
N ASN A 54 -8.13 3.97 -7.33
CA ASN A 54 -8.29 5.40 -7.03
C ASN A 54 -9.64 5.79 -6.40
N ALA A 55 -10.59 4.86 -6.31
CA ALA A 55 -11.77 5.01 -5.47
C ALA A 55 -11.47 4.74 -3.98
N ARG A 56 -10.20 4.48 -3.63
CA ARG A 56 -9.72 4.17 -2.26
C ARG A 56 -10.37 2.92 -1.68
N THR A 57 -10.67 1.98 -2.57
CA THR A 57 -11.26 0.67 -2.25
C THR A 57 -10.49 -0.44 -2.94
N LEU A 58 -10.70 -1.69 -2.49
CA LEU A 58 -10.16 -2.87 -3.16
C LEU A 58 -11.19 -3.49 -4.12
N SER A 59 -10.72 -3.93 -5.29
CA SER A 59 -11.51 -4.65 -6.30
C SER A 59 -10.68 -5.74 -6.97
N VAL A 60 -11.30 -6.65 -7.71
CA VAL A 60 -10.58 -7.72 -8.42
C VAL A 60 -9.53 -7.12 -9.33
N CYS A 61 -8.30 -7.60 -9.21
CA CYS A 61 -7.18 -7.14 -10.02
C CYS A 61 -7.42 -7.40 -11.52
N SER A 62 -7.21 -6.36 -12.33
CA SER A 62 -7.27 -6.44 -13.79
C SER A 62 -6.19 -5.57 -14.41
N ASN A 63 -5.49 -6.09 -15.43
CA ASN A 63 -4.47 -5.35 -16.16
C ASN A 63 -5.07 -4.28 -17.09
N ASP A 64 -6.35 -4.40 -17.43
CA ASP A 64 -7.05 -3.47 -18.32
C ASP A 64 -7.61 -2.25 -17.56
N VAL A 65 -7.53 -2.27 -16.23
CA VAL A 65 -8.07 -1.21 -15.36
C VAL A 65 -6.93 -0.28 -14.93
N GLN A 66 -6.83 0.87 -15.59
CA GLN A 66 -5.80 1.87 -15.29
C GLN A 66 -5.94 2.49 -13.90
N SER A 67 -7.16 2.56 -13.35
CA SER A 67 -7.39 3.06 -11.99
C SER A 67 -6.82 2.15 -10.89
N GLN A 68 -6.31 0.97 -11.23
CA GLN A 68 -5.60 0.06 -10.32
C GLN A 68 -4.08 0.11 -10.47
N VAL A 69 -3.55 0.85 -11.45
CA VAL A 69 -2.10 0.96 -11.68
C VAL A 69 -1.59 2.21 -10.96
N TRP A 70 -0.50 2.05 -10.22
CA TRP A 70 0.10 3.08 -9.39
C TRP A 70 1.57 3.24 -9.77
N GLU A 71 1.97 4.48 -10.03
CA GLU A 71 3.37 4.84 -10.13
C GLU A 71 3.90 5.10 -8.71
N ALA A 72 4.95 4.40 -8.29
CA ALA A 72 5.62 4.67 -7.03
C ALA A 72 6.87 5.53 -7.27
N ALA A 73 6.78 6.82 -6.97
CA ALA A 73 7.91 7.73 -6.99
C ALA A 73 8.68 7.64 -5.66
N VAL A 74 9.77 6.88 -5.65
CA VAL A 74 10.62 6.66 -4.46
C VAL A 74 11.53 7.87 -4.21
N ASN A 75 11.59 8.31 -2.96
CA ASN A 75 12.43 9.40 -2.47
C ASN A 75 13.03 8.98 -1.12
N GLY A 76 14.27 8.46 -1.15
CA GLY A 76 14.90 7.85 0.02
C GLY A 76 14.06 6.68 0.54
N ASP A 77 13.69 6.74 1.82
CA ASP A 77 12.91 5.68 2.51
C ASP A 77 11.38 5.83 2.34
N THR A 78 10.94 6.80 1.54
CA THR A 78 9.52 7.06 1.29
C THR A 78 9.17 6.90 -0.17
N GLN A 79 7.90 6.64 -0.46
CA GLN A 79 7.35 6.64 -1.80
C GLN A 79 6.09 7.50 -1.86
N GLN A 80 5.86 8.10 -3.02
CA GLN A 80 4.59 8.74 -3.35
C GLN A 80 3.86 7.88 -4.38
N LEU A 81 2.64 7.49 -4.07
CA LEU A 81 1.81 6.65 -4.92
C LEU A 81 0.95 7.53 -5.82
N ARG A 82 1.18 7.46 -7.13
CA ARG A 82 0.65 8.41 -8.11
C ARG A 82 -0.23 7.74 -9.16
N GLN A 83 -1.23 8.50 -9.61
CA GLN A 83 -1.97 8.27 -10.84
C GLN A 83 -2.07 9.58 -11.60
N GLY A 84 -1.20 9.75 -12.60
CA GLY A 84 -1.04 11.01 -13.32
C GLY A 84 -0.62 12.13 -12.36
N LYS A 85 -1.44 13.18 -12.25
CA LYS A 85 -1.17 14.34 -11.37
C LYS A 85 -1.75 14.19 -9.96
N SER A 86 -2.42 13.08 -9.67
CA SER A 86 -3.06 12.82 -8.38
C SER A 86 -2.29 11.77 -7.59
N CYS A 87 -2.28 11.93 -6.28
CA CYS A 87 -1.53 11.14 -5.34
C CYS A 87 -2.44 10.57 -4.26
N LEU A 88 -2.09 9.39 -3.74
CA LEU A 88 -2.72 8.84 -2.54
C LEU A 88 -2.35 9.75 -1.35
N ASP A 89 -3.37 10.37 -0.77
CA ASP A 89 -3.22 11.45 0.19
C ASP A 89 -4.02 11.17 1.46
N LEU A 90 -3.41 11.40 2.62
CA LEU A 90 -4.11 11.50 3.89
C LEU A 90 -4.73 12.89 4.04
N SER A 91 -6.07 12.92 3.99
CA SER A 91 -6.86 14.14 4.09
C SER A 91 -6.53 14.94 5.37
N GLY A 92 -6.47 16.27 5.23
CA GLY A 92 -6.20 17.19 6.34
C GLY A 92 -4.75 17.28 6.78
N GLY A 93 -3.82 16.51 6.19
CA GLY A 93 -2.38 16.68 6.38
C GLY A 93 -1.81 16.15 7.70
N GLY A 94 -2.66 15.93 8.70
CA GLY A 94 -2.28 15.50 10.05
C GLY A 94 -2.43 14.00 10.27
N THR A 95 -1.46 13.39 10.95
CA THR A 95 -1.62 12.02 11.47
C THR A 95 -2.83 11.97 12.41
N PRO A 96 -3.73 10.97 12.29
CA PRO A 96 -4.87 10.85 13.19
C PRO A 96 -4.45 10.73 14.68
N SER A 97 -5.41 10.91 15.59
CA SER A 97 -5.21 10.68 17.03
C SER A 97 -4.82 9.22 17.31
N ALA A 98 -4.43 8.89 18.55
CA ALA A 98 -3.85 7.59 18.89
C ALA A 98 -4.72 6.39 18.43
N ASP A 99 -6.02 6.43 18.71
CA ASP A 99 -6.99 5.44 18.23
C ASP A 99 -7.94 6.03 17.17
N GLY A 100 -7.50 7.12 16.55
CA GLY A 100 -8.27 7.86 15.58
C GLY A 100 -8.33 7.18 14.22
N ARG A 101 -8.95 7.90 13.29
CA ARG A 101 -9.11 7.47 11.91
C ARG A 101 -8.90 8.65 10.98
N GLY A 102 -8.13 8.44 9.92
CA GLY A 102 -7.91 9.39 8.85
C GLY A 102 -8.53 8.90 7.55
N GLU A 103 -9.03 9.85 6.76
CA GLU A 103 -9.56 9.58 5.42
C GLU A 103 -8.44 9.59 4.39
N ILE A 104 -8.50 8.62 3.47
CA ILE A 104 -7.62 8.58 2.30
C ILE A 104 -8.38 9.13 1.09
N ILE A 105 -7.74 10.05 0.38
CA ILE A 105 -8.28 10.72 -0.79
C ILE A 105 -7.29 10.66 -1.96
N MET A 106 -7.78 11.02 -3.14
CA MET A 106 -6.91 11.37 -4.26
C MET A 106 -6.80 12.88 -4.32
N TYR A 107 -5.59 13.41 -4.17
CA TYR A 107 -5.34 14.85 -4.21
C TYR A 107 -4.15 15.19 -5.12
N GLY A 108 -4.03 16.45 -5.54
CA GLY A 108 -2.93 16.88 -6.39
C GLY A 108 -1.57 16.56 -5.76
N CYS A 109 -0.67 15.95 -6.53
CA CYS A 109 0.66 15.59 -6.05
C CYS A 109 1.47 16.83 -5.67
N GLY A 110 1.97 16.85 -4.44
CA GLY A 110 2.82 17.91 -3.90
C GLY A 110 3.94 17.37 -3.00
N GLY A 111 4.57 18.26 -2.23
CA GLY A 111 5.66 17.91 -1.31
C GLY A 111 5.22 17.56 0.11
N GLY A 112 3.90 17.54 0.37
CA GLY A 112 3.31 17.30 1.69
C GLY A 112 3.66 15.92 2.26
N ASN A 113 3.87 15.85 3.57
CA ASN A 113 4.19 14.57 4.22
C ASN A 113 3.02 13.59 4.18
N ASN A 114 1.79 14.07 4.05
CA ASN A 114 0.56 13.30 3.91
C ASN A 114 0.42 12.57 2.57
N GLN A 115 1.39 12.69 1.68
CA GLN A 115 1.49 11.92 0.43
C GLN A 115 2.76 11.05 0.37
N LYS A 116 3.51 10.97 1.48
CA LYS A 116 4.75 10.19 1.58
C LYS A 116 4.51 8.97 2.45
N TRP A 117 4.53 7.81 1.81
CA TRP A 117 4.28 6.53 2.43
C TRP A 117 5.62 5.85 2.70
N SER A 118 5.87 5.42 3.92
CA SER A 118 7.09 4.68 4.24
C SER A 118 7.11 3.36 3.47
N LEU A 119 8.27 3.03 2.91
CA LEU A 119 8.51 1.70 2.41
C LEU A 119 8.77 0.79 3.61
N MET A 120 8.15 -0.39 3.65
CA MET A 120 8.72 -1.46 4.46
C MET A 120 10.09 -1.79 3.88
N PRO A 121 11.12 -2.09 4.70
CA PRO A 121 12.44 -2.43 4.20
C PRO A 121 12.31 -3.51 3.14
N GLN A 122 12.69 -3.19 1.91
CA GLN A 122 12.81 -4.23 0.88
C GLN A 122 13.87 -5.20 1.37
N SER A 123 13.67 -6.50 1.11
CA SER A 123 14.74 -7.45 1.42
C SER A 123 15.98 -7.05 0.65
N HIS A 124 17.10 -6.85 1.34
CA HIS A 124 18.39 -6.61 0.69
C HIS A 124 18.86 -7.83 -0.13
N SER A 125 18.16 -8.97 0.00
CA SER A 125 18.36 -10.13 -0.86
C SER A 125 17.79 -9.86 -2.24
N LEU A 126 18.67 -9.54 -3.18
CA LEU A 126 18.34 -9.42 -4.61
C LEU A 126 17.63 -10.69 -5.14
N ILE A 127 17.95 -11.86 -4.58
CA ILE A 127 17.31 -13.13 -4.92
C ILE A 127 15.81 -13.08 -4.57
N LEU A 128 15.46 -12.58 -3.38
CA LEU A 128 14.06 -12.42 -2.97
C LEU A 128 13.36 -11.31 -3.76
N ALA A 129 14.05 -10.21 -4.06
CA ALA A 129 13.50 -9.12 -4.88
C ALA A 129 13.14 -9.56 -6.32
N MET A 130 13.93 -10.47 -6.89
CA MET A 130 13.71 -11.03 -8.24
C MET A 130 12.83 -12.29 -8.24
N SER A 131 12.32 -12.69 -7.08
CA SER A 131 11.48 -13.89 -6.96
C SER A 131 10.06 -13.63 -7.48
N ASN A 132 9.50 -14.63 -8.14
CA ASN A 132 8.11 -14.71 -8.56
C ASN A 132 7.57 -16.11 -8.27
N SER A 133 6.27 -16.34 -8.46
CA SER A 133 5.64 -17.64 -8.15
C SER A 133 6.30 -18.86 -8.82
N LYS A 134 6.96 -18.69 -9.97
CA LYS A 134 7.61 -19.78 -10.69
C LYS A 134 8.97 -20.16 -10.10
N ASN A 135 9.77 -19.17 -9.70
CA ASN A 135 11.13 -19.41 -9.19
C ASN A 135 11.18 -19.50 -7.65
N LEU A 136 10.15 -19.04 -6.93
CA LEU A 136 10.11 -19.02 -5.47
C LEU A 136 10.34 -20.41 -4.82
N PRO A 137 9.81 -21.54 -5.35
CA PRO A 137 10.12 -22.86 -4.80
C PRO A 137 11.59 -23.27 -4.94
N LEU A 138 12.28 -22.80 -5.99
CA LEU A 138 13.71 -23.04 -6.19
C LEU A 138 14.54 -22.14 -5.28
N VAL A 139 14.18 -20.85 -5.20
CA VAL A 139 14.82 -19.88 -4.31
C VAL A 139 14.73 -20.34 -2.86
N SER A 140 13.56 -20.81 -2.42
CA SER A 140 13.37 -21.38 -1.08
C SER A 140 14.33 -22.55 -0.80
N LYS A 141 14.50 -23.48 -1.75
CA LYS A 141 15.42 -24.61 -1.60
C LYS A 141 16.89 -24.19 -1.57
N ILE A 142 17.26 -23.17 -2.32
CA ILE A 142 18.65 -22.67 -2.38
C ILE A 142 19.01 -21.88 -1.11
N LEU A 143 18.04 -21.14 -0.56
CA LEU A 143 18.25 -20.27 0.60
C LEU A 143 17.97 -20.95 1.95
N ALA A 144 17.24 -22.07 1.96
CA ALA A 144 17.07 -22.90 3.15
C ALA A 144 18.35 -23.69 3.42
N LYS A 145 19.28 -23.07 4.13
CA LYS A 145 20.34 -23.76 4.90
C LYS A 145 20.07 -23.59 6.39
#